data_AF-A0AA45C4H4-F1
#
_entry.id   AF-A0AA45C4H4-F1
#
_cell.length_a   1.000
_cell.length_b   1.000
_cell.length_c   1.000
_cell.angle_alpha   90.00
_cell.angle_beta   90.00
_cell.angle_gamma   90.00
#
_symmetry.space_group_name_H-M   'P 1'
#
loop_
_entity.id
_entity.type
_entity.pdbx_description
1 polymer ?
#
loop_
_entity_poly.entity_id
_entity_poly.type
_entity_poly.pdbx_seq_one_letter_code
_entity_poly.pdbx_strand_id
1 'polypeptide(L)'
;MPDSNKINDSLIKHKIDNDLIEKIFLGIDKNKNYSKEQKAKNLVLITSRIDKYLNTEQKIKIMSWCACCKTGKRAKDIRNFSKKYKEKNLHEKIKLLSNVQYMSSPKIKENILTTSIEWKQDNIYKCACTSFTNINIGKVSKTYCLCCAGHFKYHYEKALDIQLNIKSVISSALNSQGKYPCIFEYNIIKKA
;
A
#
# COMPACT_ATOMS: atom_id res chain seq x y z
N MET A 1 -1.62 -6.09 -9.12
CA MET A 1 -1.83 -5.79 -7.68
C MET A 1 -1.02 -6.81 -6.87
N PRO A 2 -0.89 -6.76 -5.52
CA PRO A 2 -0.28 -7.86 -4.78
C PRO A 2 -1.10 -9.14 -4.94
N ASP A 3 -0.44 -10.16 -5.47
CA ASP A 3 -0.85 -11.54 -5.48
C ASP A 3 0.28 -12.39 -4.85
N SER A 4 0.03 -13.68 -4.65
CA SER A 4 0.98 -14.59 -4.01
C SER A 4 2.32 -14.66 -4.76
N ASN A 5 2.31 -14.63 -6.09
CA ASN A 5 3.53 -14.71 -6.89
C ASN A 5 4.36 -13.44 -6.74
N LYS A 6 3.72 -12.27 -6.82
CA LYS A 6 4.39 -10.99 -6.63
C LYS A 6 4.99 -10.85 -5.23
N ILE A 7 4.32 -11.39 -4.20
CA ILE A 7 4.87 -11.41 -2.84
C ILE A 7 6.09 -12.33 -2.78
N ASN A 8 6.02 -13.52 -3.39
CA ASN A 8 7.16 -14.43 -3.48
C ASN A 8 8.37 -13.76 -4.17
N ASP A 9 8.14 -13.12 -5.33
CA ASP A 9 9.19 -12.40 -6.06
C ASP A 9 9.82 -11.30 -5.22
N SER A 10 9.00 -10.62 -4.42
CA SER A 10 9.48 -9.58 -3.50
C SER A 10 10.36 -10.15 -2.39
N LEU A 11 9.98 -11.28 -1.80
CA LEU A 11 10.79 -11.96 -0.78
C LEU A 11 12.16 -12.37 -1.34
N ILE A 12 12.18 -13.00 -2.51
CA ILE A 12 13.41 -13.40 -3.21
C ILE A 12 14.27 -12.17 -3.52
N LYS A 13 13.68 -11.14 -4.13
CA LYS A 13 14.39 -9.90 -4.49
C LYS A 13 15.03 -9.22 -3.29
N HIS A 14 14.42 -9.34 -2.12
CA HIS A 14 14.91 -8.74 -0.88
C HIS A 14 15.73 -9.70 -0.02
N LYS A 15 16.15 -10.85 -0.58
CA LYS A 15 17.06 -11.81 0.04
C LYS A 15 16.53 -12.31 1.40
N ILE A 16 15.22 -12.53 1.49
CA ILE A 16 14.66 -13.27 2.62
C ILE A 16 15.12 -14.72 2.48
N ASP A 17 15.52 -15.30 3.61
CA ASP A 17 15.98 -16.68 3.70
C ASP A 17 14.96 -17.66 3.09
N ASN A 18 15.44 -18.63 2.31
CA ASN A 18 14.58 -19.61 1.62
C ASN A 18 13.73 -20.41 2.61
N ASP A 19 14.26 -20.79 3.78
CA ASP A 19 13.50 -21.52 4.81
C ASP A 19 12.32 -20.69 5.32
N LEU A 20 12.50 -19.37 5.43
CA LEU A 20 11.42 -18.46 5.79
C LEU A 20 10.40 -18.31 4.66
N ILE A 21 10.84 -18.26 3.40
CA ILE A 21 9.95 -18.22 2.25
C ILE A 21 9.09 -19.50 2.21
N GLU A 22 9.69 -20.67 2.42
CA GLU A 22 8.96 -21.94 2.49
C GLU A 22 7.95 -21.95 3.64
N LYS A 23 8.34 -21.49 4.84
CA LYS A 23 7.41 -21.34 5.97
C LYS A 23 6.25 -20.38 5.68
N ILE A 24 6.50 -19.28 4.94
CA ILE A 24 5.46 -18.33 4.54
C ILE A 24 4.48 -18.96 3.54
N PHE A 25 4.98 -19.75 2.60
CA PHE A 25 4.18 -20.38 1.54
C PHE A 25 3.71 -21.81 1.84
N LEU A 26 4.00 -22.33 3.03
CA LEU A 26 3.66 -23.71 3.43
C LEU A 26 2.20 -24.08 3.11
N GLY A 27 2.01 -25.13 2.33
CA GLY A 27 0.68 -25.62 1.92
C GLY A 27 0.02 -24.82 0.79
N ILE A 28 0.73 -23.88 0.16
CA ILE A 28 0.26 -23.12 -1.00
C ILE A 28 1.04 -23.57 -2.23
N ASP A 29 0.41 -24.40 -3.05
CA ASP A 29 0.96 -24.80 -4.35
C ASP A 29 0.95 -23.61 -5.33
N LYS A 30 2.12 -23.20 -5.83
CA LYS A 30 2.27 -22.06 -6.75
C LYS A 30 1.80 -22.35 -8.18
N ASN A 31 1.70 -23.63 -8.56
CA ASN A 31 1.30 -24.05 -9.91
C ASN A 31 -0.22 -24.25 -10.01
N LYS A 32 -0.93 -24.29 -8.88
CA LYS A 32 -2.37 -24.48 -8.84
C LYS A 32 -3.13 -23.21 -9.23
N ASN A 33 -4.10 -23.36 -10.14
CA ASN A 33 -5.03 -22.27 -10.48
C ASN A 33 -6.16 -22.17 -9.44
N TYR A 34 -5.96 -21.34 -8.42
CA TYR A 34 -6.96 -21.08 -7.39
C TYR A 34 -8.10 -20.17 -7.86
N SER A 35 -9.29 -20.39 -7.29
CA SER A 35 -10.41 -19.45 -7.39
C SER A 35 -10.07 -18.11 -6.75
N LYS A 36 -10.86 -17.06 -7.04
CA LYS A 36 -10.65 -15.73 -6.45
C LYS A 36 -10.69 -15.75 -4.92
N GLU A 37 -11.63 -16.50 -4.35
CA GLU A 37 -11.77 -16.65 -2.90
C GLU A 37 -10.59 -17.41 -2.30
N GLN A 38 -10.13 -18.49 -2.94
CA GLN A 38 -8.93 -19.22 -2.51
C GLN A 38 -7.68 -18.34 -2.59
N LYS A 39 -7.52 -17.52 -3.64
CA LYS A 39 -6.42 -16.55 -3.74
C LYS A 39 -6.46 -15.55 -2.58
N ALA A 40 -7.63 -15.02 -2.23
CA ALA A 40 -7.80 -14.13 -1.09
C ALA A 40 -7.46 -14.80 0.25
N LYS A 41 -7.92 -16.03 0.48
CA LYS A 41 -7.57 -16.82 1.67
C LYS A 41 -6.06 -17.06 1.76
N ASN A 42 -5.42 -17.43 0.65
CA ASN A 42 -3.97 -17.60 0.57
C ASN A 42 -3.22 -16.31 0.89
N LEU A 43 -3.69 -15.15 0.40
CA LEU A 43 -3.09 -13.85 0.72
C LEU A 43 -3.16 -13.52 2.22
N VAL A 44 -4.26 -13.86 2.90
CA VAL A 44 -4.35 -13.69 4.36
C VAL A 44 -3.38 -14.61 5.08
N LEU A 45 -3.31 -15.87 4.67
CA LEU A 45 -2.38 -16.83 5.26
C LEU A 45 -0.93 -16.39 5.09
N ILE A 46 -0.53 -16.02 3.87
CA ILE A 46 0.80 -15.49 3.55
C ILE A 46 1.10 -14.26 4.40
N THR A 47 0.17 -13.29 4.45
CA THR A 47 0.39 -12.05 5.21
C THR A 47 0.52 -12.33 6.71
N SER A 48 -0.29 -13.24 7.27
CA SER A 48 -0.19 -13.63 8.69
C SER A 48 1.16 -14.27 9.03
N ARG A 49 1.75 -15.01 8.09
CA ARG A 49 3.07 -15.64 8.26
C ARG A 49 4.20 -14.63 8.06
N ILE A 50 4.05 -13.69 7.12
CA ILE A 50 4.94 -12.51 7.04
C ILE A 50 4.92 -11.76 8.38
N ASP A 51 3.75 -11.61 9.01
CA ASP A 51 3.66 -10.96 10.30
C ASP A 51 4.41 -11.69 11.41
N LYS A 52 4.36 -13.02 11.38
CA LYS A 52 4.99 -13.91 12.35
C LYS A 52 6.51 -13.96 12.20
N TYR A 53 7.01 -14.04 10.95
CA TYR A 53 8.41 -14.39 10.69
C TYR A 53 9.30 -13.20 10.35
N LEU A 54 8.74 -12.09 9.86
CA LEU A 54 9.53 -10.94 9.43
C LEU A 54 9.43 -9.79 10.43
N ASN A 55 10.49 -9.00 10.53
CA ASN A 55 10.49 -7.77 11.31
C ASN A 55 9.79 -6.62 10.57
N THR A 56 9.54 -5.51 11.26
CA THR A 56 8.81 -4.35 10.70
C THR A 56 9.44 -3.80 9.43
N GLU A 57 10.77 -3.67 9.38
CA GLU A 57 11.48 -3.14 8.21
C GLU A 57 11.29 -4.05 7.00
N GLN A 58 11.47 -5.36 7.20
CA GLN A 58 11.24 -6.38 6.17
C GLN A 58 9.79 -6.31 5.67
N LYS A 59 8.79 -6.29 6.56
CA LYS A 59 7.36 -6.19 6.17
C LYS A 59 7.11 -5.00 5.25
N ILE A 60 7.62 -3.82 5.63
CA ILE A 60 7.49 -2.59 4.84
C ILE A 60 8.14 -2.78 3.48
N LYS A 61 9.37 -3.27 3.42
CA LYS A 61 10.12 -3.47 2.18
C LYS A 61 9.40 -4.42 1.22
N ILE A 62 9.01 -5.60 1.70
CA ILE A 62 8.34 -6.63 0.90
C ILE A 62 6.99 -6.12 0.36
N MET A 63 6.13 -5.64 1.26
CA MET A 63 4.75 -5.34 0.88
C MET A 63 4.66 -4.03 0.10
N SER A 64 5.48 -3.02 0.39
CA SER A 64 5.50 -1.78 -0.39
C SER A 64 6.12 -1.95 -1.79
N TRP A 65 7.04 -2.90 -1.97
CA TRP A 65 7.53 -3.28 -3.30
C TRP A 65 6.38 -3.79 -4.18
N CYS A 66 5.44 -4.52 -3.58
CA CYS A 66 4.26 -5.06 -4.25
C CYS A 66 3.24 -3.99 -4.71
N ALA A 67 3.45 -2.70 -4.38
CA ALA A 67 2.61 -1.58 -4.77
C ALA A 67 2.19 -1.62 -6.25
N CYS A 68 0.90 -1.35 -6.49
CA CYS A 68 0.25 -1.42 -7.81
C CYS A 68 0.01 -0.03 -8.41
N CYS A 69 -0.59 0.03 -9.61
CA CYS A 69 -1.06 1.28 -10.23
C CYS A 69 -0.01 2.40 -10.28
N LYS A 70 1.26 2.05 -10.55
CA LYS A 70 2.39 2.98 -10.70
C LYS A 70 2.49 3.55 -12.13
N THR A 71 1.57 3.16 -13.02
CA THR A 71 1.53 3.50 -14.45
C THR A 71 0.13 3.99 -14.83
N GLY A 72 -0.10 4.29 -16.11
CA GLY A 72 -1.39 4.71 -16.65
C GLY A 72 -1.75 6.17 -16.36
N LYS A 73 -3.04 6.50 -16.41
CA LYS A 73 -3.56 7.88 -16.29
C LYS A 73 -3.09 8.57 -15.01
N ARG A 74 -3.19 7.91 -13.85
CA ARG A 74 -2.75 8.50 -12.56
C ARG A 74 -1.29 8.91 -12.59
N ALA A 75 -0.41 8.08 -13.13
CA ALA A 75 1.01 8.42 -13.26
C ALA A 75 1.25 9.60 -14.21
N LYS A 76 0.45 9.74 -15.29
CA LYS A 76 0.50 10.90 -16.19
C LYS A 76 0.04 12.18 -15.49
N ASP A 77 -1.09 12.12 -14.78
CA ASP A 77 -1.64 13.25 -14.04
C ASP A 77 -0.65 13.76 -12.98
N ILE A 78 0.06 12.85 -12.30
CA ILE A 78 1.10 13.20 -11.32
C ILE A 78 2.33 13.85 -11.95
N ARG A 79 2.78 13.38 -13.11
CA ARG A 79 3.87 14.05 -13.84
C ARG A 79 3.47 15.46 -14.28
N ASN A 80 2.24 15.63 -14.75
CA ASN A 80 1.73 16.95 -15.14
C ASN A 80 1.60 17.87 -13.93
N PHE A 81 1.10 17.35 -12.81
CA PHE A 81 1.03 18.07 -11.53
C PHE A 81 2.41 18.57 -11.09
N SER A 82 3.39 17.68 -11.04
CA SER A 82 4.76 17.99 -10.62
C SER A 82 5.39 19.08 -11.48
N LYS A 83 5.22 19.01 -12.81
CA LYS A 83 5.68 20.04 -13.75
C LYS A 83 4.96 21.38 -13.55
N LYS A 84 3.63 21.36 -13.46
CA LYS A 84 2.79 22.58 -13.35
C LYS A 84 3.12 23.38 -12.09
N TYR A 85 3.44 22.69 -11.00
CA TYR A 85 3.66 23.31 -9.69
C TYR A 85 5.10 23.22 -9.22
N LYS A 86 6.08 23.07 -10.12
CA LYS A 86 7.49 22.87 -9.77
C LYS A 86 8.01 23.92 -8.78
N GLU A 87 7.71 25.20 -9.05
CA GLU A 87 8.15 26.37 -8.27
C GLU A 87 7.37 26.58 -6.96
N LYS A 88 6.35 25.75 -6.67
CA LYS A 88 5.58 25.83 -5.43
C LYS A 88 6.31 25.13 -4.29
N ASN A 89 6.16 25.68 -3.08
CA ASN A 89 6.71 25.02 -1.90
C ASN A 89 5.89 23.75 -1.54
N LEU A 90 6.44 22.92 -0.66
CA LEU A 90 5.85 21.63 -0.30
C LEU A 90 4.41 21.75 0.25
N HIS A 91 4.15 22.75 1.11
CA HIS A 91 2.83 22.94 1.70
C HIS A 91 1.78 23.34 0.66
N GLU A 92 2.14 24.23 -0.27
CA GLU A 92 1.29 24.61 -1.39
C GLU A 92 1.01 23.40 -2.30
N LYS A 93 2.05 22.63 -2.67
CA LYS A 93 1.91 21.41 -3.48
C LYS A 93 0.95 20.42 -2.83
N ILE A 94 1.01 20.21 -1.52
CA ILE A 94 0.11 19.28 -0.81
C ILE A 94 -1.35 19.74 -0.83
N LYS A 95 -1.59 21.04 -0.60
CA LYS A 95 -2.93 21.61 -0.70
C LYS A 95 -3.50 21.41 -2.10
N LEU A 96 -2.70 21.63 -3.14
CA LEU A 96 -3.10 21.45 -4.53
C LEU A 96 -3.28 19.98 -4.93
N LEU A 97 -2.46 19.08 -4.39
CA LEU A 97 -2.50 17.65 -4.69
C LEU A 97 -3.83 17.01 -4.24
N SER A 98 -4.45 17.56 -3.19
CA SER A 98 -5.76 17.13 -2.71
C SER A 98 -6.89 17.30 -3.75
N ASN A 99 -6.68 18.15 -4.76
CA ASN A 99 -7.63 18.33 -5.87
C ASN A 99 -7.38 17.37 -7.04
N VAL A 100 -6.33 16.55 -6.99
CA VAL A 100 -6.03 15.57 -8.03
C VAL A 100 -6.83 14.30 -7.78
N GLN A 101 -7.57 13.85 -8.80
CA GLN A 101 -8.40 12.66 -8.70
C GLN A 101 -7.59 11.44 -8.22
N TYR A 102 -8.14 10.72 -7.25
CA TYR A 102 -7.56 9.52 -6.63
C TYR A 102 -6.22 9.72 -5.89
N MET A 103 -5.88 10.97 -5.56
CA MET A 103 -4.68 11.26 -4.76
C MET A 103 -4.93 11.44 -3.28
N SER A 104 -6.18 11.25 -2.84
CA SER A 104 -6.57 11.47 -1.45
C SER A 104 -6.24 12.91 -1.00
N SER A 105 -6.35 13.21 0.29
CA SER A 105 -6.00 14.52 0.85
C SER A 105 -4.84 14.38 1.83
N PRO A 106 -3.58 14.33 1.33
CA PRO A 106 -2.42 14.26 2.21
C PRO A 106 -2.31 15.55 3.05
N LYS A 107 -1.83 15.41 4.29
CA LYS A 107 -1.54 16.50 5.21
C LYS A 107 -0.13 16.34 5.75
N ILE A 108 0.54 17.44 6.07
CA ILE A 108 1.82 17.42 6.77
C ILE A 108 1.67 18.07 8.14
N LYS A 109 2.28 17.43 9.14
CA LYS A 109 2.60 18.03 10.43
C LYS A 109 4.06 17.70 10.73
N GLU A 110 4.89 18.72 10.97
CA GLU A 110 6.33 18.58 11.14
C GLU A 110 6.97 17.83 9.95
N ASN A 111 7.57 16.66 10.20
CA ASN A 111 8.18 15.79 9.17
C ASN A 111 7.35 14.55 8.85
N ILE A 112 6.07 14.53 9.23
CA ILE A 112 5.15 13.41 9.00
C ILE A 112 4.11 13.82 7.96
N LEU A 113 4.02 13.05 6.88
CA LEU A 113 2.95 13.11 5.91
C LEU A 113 1.90 12.04 6.22
N THR A 114 0.64 12.42 6.34
CA THR A 114 -0.48 11.51 6.61
C THR A 114 -1.49 11.59 5.48
N THR A 115 -2.02 10.45 5.03
CA THR A 115 -3.10 10.38 4.03
C THR A 115 -4.24 9.49 4.52
N SER A 116 -5.48 9.88 4.23
CA SER A 116 -6.71 9.18 4.61
C SER A 116 -7.57 8.90 3.38
N ILE A 117 -7.79 7.62 3.05
CA ILE A 117 -8.68 7.23 1.95
C ILE A 117 -10.08 7.00 2.51
N GLU A 118 -10.96 7.95 2.25
CA GLU A 118 -12.31 8.02 2.85
C GLU A 118 -13.42 7.50 1.93
N TRP A 119 -13.11 6.52 1.08
CA TRP A 119 -14.14 5.92 0.24
C TRP A 119 -15.14 5.13 1.09
N LYS A 120 -16.38 5.61 1.16
CA LYS A 120 -17.47 5.06 1.97
C LYS A 120 -18.67 4.74 1.08
N GLN A 121 -19.34 3.64 1.37
CA GLN A 121 -20.63 3.26 0.76
C GLN A 121 -21.49 2.60 1.85
N ASP A 122 -22.75 3.01 1.98
CA ASP A 122 -23.70 2.52 2.99
C ASP A 122 -23.13 2.59 4.42
N ASN A 123 -22.48 3.71 4.73
CA ASN A 123 -21.77 3.94 5.99
C ASN A 123 -20.62 2.97 6.31
N ILE A 124 -20.14 2.21 5.33
CA ILE A 124 -19.01 1.28 5.47
C ILE A 124 -17.83 1.76 4.62
N TYR A 125 -16.64 1.87 5.20
CA TYR A 125 -15.42 2.17 4.45
C TYR A 125 -15.07 1.00 3.53
N LYS A 126 -14.87 1.30 2.24
CA LYS A 126 -14.55 0.31 1.21
C LYS A 126 -13.07 0.32 0.87
N CYS A 127 -12.57 -0.84 0.47
CA CYS A 127 -11.20 -0.98 -0.03
C CYS A 127 -11.21 -1.10 -1.56
N ALA A 128 -10.37 -0.31 -2.24
CA ALA A 128 -10.19 -0.39 -3.69
C ALA A 128 -9.37 -1.61 -4.16
N CYS A 129 -8.92 -2.48 -3.24
CA CYS A 129 -8.15 -3.65 -3.60
C CYS A 129 -9.06 -4.76 -4.18
N THR A 130 -9.00 -4.94 -5.50
CA THR A 130 -9.67 -6.03 -6.23
C THR A 130 -9.35 -7.46 -5.76
N SER A 131 -8.25 -7.67 -5.01
CA SER A 131 -7.90 -8.98 -4.42
C SER A 131 -8.93 -9.41 -3.37
N PHE A 132 -9.66 -8.46 -2.78
CA PHE A 132 -10.67 -8.72 -1.75
C PHE A 132 -12.06 -8.17 -2.10
N THR A 133 -12.22 -7.55 -3.27
CA THR A 133 -13.53 -7.01 -3.70
C THR A 133 -14.56 -8.13 -3.82
N ASN A 134 -15.70 -7.95 -3.16
CA ASN A 134 -16.83 -8.87 -3.12
C ASN A 134 -16.48 -10.25 -2.51
N ILE A 135 -15.54 -10.30 -1.56
CA ILE A 135 -15.19 -11.53 -0.85
C ILE A 135 -15.27 -11.28 0.65
N ASN A 136 -16.01 -12.13 1.37
CA ASN A 136 -16.08 -12.10 2.83
C ASN A 136 -15.00 -13.03 3.41
N ILE A 137 -13.88 -12.46 3.88
CA ILE A 137 -12.72 -13.24 4.34
C ILE A 137 -12.28 -12.88 5.76
N GLY A 138 -13.13 -12.15 6.49
CA GLY A 138 -12.82 -11.65 7.82
C GLY A 138 -11.77 -10.53 7.81
N LYS A 139 -11.02 -10.42 8.91
CA LYS A 139 -10.04 -9.35 9.13
C LYS A 139 -8.72 -9.66 8.42
N VAL A 140 -8.25 -8.72 7.60
CA VAL A 140 -6.92 -8.79 6.96
C VAL A 140 -5.90 -8.03 7.78
N SER A 141 -4.68 -8.55 7.92
CA SER A 141 -3.60 -7.81 8.57
C SER A 141 -3.31 -6.46 7.90
N LYS A 142 -2.96 -5.45 8.70
CA LYS A 142 -2.49 -4.14 8.21
C LYS A 142 -1.23 -4.26 7.36
N THR A 143 -0.44 -5.31 7.56
CA THR A 143 0.75 -5.62 6.75
C THR A 143 0.40 -5.80 5.28
N TYR A 144 -0.77 -6.35 4.95
CA TYR A 144 -1.21 -6.43 3.55
C TYR A 144 -1.36 -5.04 2.92
N CYS A 145 -1.86 -4.08 3.70
CA CYS A 145 -2.13 -2.71 3.26
C CYS A 145 -0.86 -1.87 3.06
N LEU A 146 0.32 -2.36 3.46
CA LEU A 146 1.60 -1.72 3.12
C LEU A 146 1.84 -1.64 1.60
N CYS A 147 1.22 -2.52 0.80
CA CYS A 147 1.19 -2.34 -0.65
C CYS A 147 0.46 -1.05 -1.06
N CYS A 148 -0.67 -0.74 -0.42
CA CYS A 148 -1.40 0.49 -0.69
C CYS A 148 -0.62 1.70 -0.17
N ALA A 149 0.01 1.60 0.99
CA ALA A 149 0.92 2.64 1.49
C ALA A 149 2.07 2.90 0.49
N GLY A 150 2.68 1.84 -0.08
CA GLY A 150 3.71 1.94 -1.12
C GLY A 150 3.21 2.52 -2.45
N HIS A 151 1.93 2.32 -2.77
CA HIS A 151 1.30 2.95 -3.93
C HIS A 151 1.26 4.47 -3.77
N PHE A 152 0.74 4.96 -2.64
CA PHE A 152 0.66 6.40 -2.38
C PHE A 152 2.05 7.02 -2.21
N LYS A 153 2.98 6.32 -1.53
CA LYS A 153 4.39 6.70 -1.44
C LYS A 153 4.96 7.06 -2.82
N TYR A 154 4.86 6.12 -3.77
CA TYR A 154 5.40 6.31 -5.12
C TYR A 154 4.85 7.56 -5.82
N HIS A 155 3.55 7.81 -5.71
CA HIS A 155 2.93 8.96 -6.36
C HIS A 155 3.25 10.27 -5.63
N TYR A 156 3.29 10.26 -4.31
CA TYR A 156 3.63 11.45 -3.51
C TYR A 156 5.08 11.87 -3.69
N GLU A 157 6.03 10.94 -3.70
CA GLU A 157 7.44 11.26 -3.96
C GLU A 157 7.60 11.96 -5.32
N LYS A 158 6.89 11.50 -6.35
CA LYS A 158 6.90 12.12 -7.68
C LYS A 158 6.17 13.45 -7.78
N ALA A 159 5.03 13.56 -7.10
CA ALA A 159 4.20 14.76 -7.14
C ALA A 159 4.85 15.93 -6.39
N LEU A 160 5.50 15.62 -5.26
CA LEU A 160 5.98 16.59 -4.31
C LEU A 160 7.50 16.83 -4.41
N ASP A 161 8.20 15.98 -5.15
CA ASP A 161 9.66 15.98 -5.28
C ASP A 161 10.35 15.83 -3.91
N ILE A 162 9.96 14.77 -3.20
CA ILE A 162 10.47 14.43 -1.86
C ILE A 162 10.78 12.94 -1.78
N GLN A 163 11.54 12.56 -0.76
CA GLN A 163 11.72 11.16 -0.39
C GLN A 163 10.95 10.83 0.88
N LEU A 164 10.22 9.73 0.85
CA LEU A 164 9.40 9.25 1.95
C LEU A 164 9.91 7.90 2.46
N ASN A 165 9.74 7.64 3.75
CA ASN A 165 9.70 6.28 4.30
C ASN A 165 8.29 5.99 4.79
N ILE A 166 7.79 4.76 4.61
CA ILE A 166 6.53 4.37 5.26
C ILE A 166 6.82 4.27 6.75
N LYS A 167 6.12 5.07 7.56
CA LYS A 167 6.21 5.01 9.01
C LYS A 167 5.29 3.91 9.54
N SER A 168 4.02 3.93 9.12
CA SER A 168 3.04 2.96 9.60
C SER A 168 1.77 2.92 8.74
N VAL A 169 1.01 1.83 8.89
CA VAL A 169 -0.40 1.77 8.54
C VAL A 169 -1.19 1.93 9.84
N ILE A 170 -1.83 3.08 10.03
CA ILE A 170 -2.59 3.38 11.25
C ILE A 170 -3.87 2.53 11.27
N SER A 171 -4.63 2.59 10.18
CA SER A 171 -5.87 1.84 9.98
C SER A 171 -6.02 1.40 8.53
N SER A 172 -6.86 0.39 8.31
CA SER A 172 -7.31 0.03 6.97
C SER A 172 -8.75 -0.48 6.99
N ALA A 173 -9.47 -0.26 5.89
CA ALA A 173 -10.82 -0.78 5.71
C ALA A 173 -10.84 -2.32 5.81
N LEU A 174 -9.82 -3.01 5.29
CA LEU A 174 -9.73 -4.48 5.37
C LEU A 174 -9.46 -4.99 6.80
N ASN A 175 -8.64 -4.27 7.58
CA ASN A 175 -8.31 -4.67 8.95
C ASN A 175 -9.40 -4.31 9.94
N SER A 176 -10.14 -3.23 9.69
CA SER A 176 -11.24 -2.77 10.53
C SER A 176 -12.60 -3.33 10.09
N GLN A 177 -12.64 -4.15 9.03
CA GLN A 177 -13.86 -4.64 8.39
C GLN A 177 -14.82 -3.49 8.03
N GLY A 178 -14.26 -2.39 7.53
CA GLY A 178 -15.00 -1.21 7.07
C GLY A 178 -15.42 -0.24 8.17
N LYS A 179 -15.00 -0.43 9.43
CA LYS A 179 -15.25 0.52 10.53
C LYS A 179 -14.42 1.79 10.42
N TYR A 180 -13.20 1.72 9.89
CA TYR A 180 -12.27 2.84 9.79
C TYR A 180 -11.72 2.99 8.36
N PRO A 181 -11.38 4.23 7.93
CA PRO A 181 -10.75 4.46 6.64
C PRO A 181 -9.34 3.87 6.58
N CYS A 182 -8.73 3.87 5.40
CA CYS A 182 -7.30 3.56 5.27
C CYS A 182 -6.48 4.80 5.58
N ILE A 183 -5.65 4.75 6.62
CA ILE A 183 -4.77 5.85 7.03
C ILE A 183 -3.32 5.37 7.03
N PHE A 184 -2.47 6.10 6.33
CA PHE A 184 -1.04 5.81 6.22
C PHE A 184 -0.21 7.02 6.65
N GLU A 185 0.89 6.76 7.36
CA GLU A 185 1.87 7.77 7.74
C GLU A 185 3.21 7.51 7.07
N TYR A 186 3.89 8.60 6.72
CA TYR A 186 5.20 8.59 6.10
C TYR A 186 6.13 9.57 6.81
N ASN A 187 7.37 9.18 7.01
CA ASN A 187 8.44 10.10 7.39
C ASN A 187 9.01 10.75 6.13
N ILE A 188 9.21 12.07 6.15
CA ILE A 188 9.90 12.80 5.09
C ILE A 188 11.40 12.69 5.36
N ILE A 189 12.14 12.02 4.48
CA ILE A 189 13.58 11.76 4.63
C ILE A 189 14.42 12.86 3.98
N LYS A 190 13.95 13.36 2.82
CA LYS A 190 14.65 14.40 2.05
C LYS A 190 13.64 15.26 1.31
N LYS A 191 13.89 16.57 1.30
CA LYS A 191 13.24 17.54 0.40
C LYS A 191 14.22 17.76 -0.76
N ALA A 192 13.75 17.65 -2.01
CA ALA A 192 14.57 17.99 -3.17
C ALA A 192 14.89 19.48 -3.20
#